data_AF-A0A5B9D638-F1
#
_entry.id   AF-A0A5B9D638-F1
#
_cell.length_a   1.000
_cell.length_b   1.000
_cell.length_c   1.000
_cell.angle_alpha   90.00
_cell.angle_beta   90.00
_cell.angle_gamma   90.00
#
_symmetry.space_group_name_H-M   'P 1'
#
loop_
_entity.id
_entity.type
_entity.pdbx_description
1 polymer ?
#
loop_
_entity_poly.entity_id
_entity_poly.type
_entity_poly.pdbx_seq_one_letter_code
_entity_poly.pdbx_strand_id
1 'polypeptide(L)'
;MDKLNENSKDSQRRTLQERIEAIFDLIDSEEDVFPKSRLKQIGLNPRTAEKWLKLIEYIQNQPKIRLIQTGHNTLIEKVEGKYQALMRKMAIDNTVPFEQRLQFVTDYLKSLYSREKMVNSRKNNES
;
A
#
# COMPACT_ATOMS: atom_id res chain seq x y z
N MET A 1 40.89 23.93 20.93
CA MET A 1 40.51 22.49 20.89
C MET A 1 39.04 22.42 21.21
N ASP A 2 38.18 22.53 20.20
CA ASP A 2 36.74 22.31 20.35
C ASP A 2 36.39 21.08 19.53
N LYS A 3 36.24 19.94 20.22
CA LYS A 3 35.80 18.69 19.61
C LYS A 3 34.32 18.50 19.86
N LEU A 4 33.60 18.56 18.74
CA LEU A 4 32.53 17.64 18.35
C LEU A 4 31.22 17.73 19.13
N ASN A 5 30.38 18.60 18.59
CA ASN A 5 28.93 18.53 18.64
C ASN A 5 28.40 17.24 18.00
N GLU A 6 27.26 16.78 18.51
CA GLU A 6 26.27 15.91 17.85
C GLU A 6 26.69 14.48 17.48
N ASN A 7 26.48 13.54 18.41
CA ASN A 7 26.04 12.17 18.06
C ASN A 7 25.48 11.45 19.29
N SER A 8 24.27 11.82 19.69
CA SER A 8 23.46 11.01 20.61
C SER A 8 21.97 11.18 20.31
N LYS A 9 21.57 10.88 19.07
CA LYS A 9 20.19 10.49 18.73
C LYS A 9 20.22 9.02 18.33
N ASP A 10 20.55 8.16 19.28
CA ASP A 10 20.40 6.72 19.10
C ASP A 10 19.80 6.10 20.35
N SER A 11 18.91 5.13 20.15
CA SER A 11 18.15 4.37 21.16
C SER A 11 16.73 4.86 21.51
N GLN A 12 15.96 5.39 20.56
CA GLN A 12 14.51 5.22 20.63
C GLN A 12 14.09 4.17 19.61
N ARG A 13 13.58 3.04 20.10
CA ARG A 13 13.12 1.93 19.25
C ARG A 13 11.95 2.43 18.43
N ARG A 14 12.14 2.56 17.11
CA ARG A 14 11.07 2.96 16.19
C ARG A 14 9.81 2.13 16.40
N THR A 15 8.66 2.80 16.41
CA THR A 15 7.35 2.15 16.37
C THR A 15 7.17 1.39 15.04
N LEU A 16 6.14 0.55 14.97
CA LEU A 16 5.82 -0.13 13.70
C LEU A 16 5.46 0.87 12.60
N GLN A 17 4.75 1.94 12.96
CA GLN A 17 4.33 2.98 12.02
C GLN A 17 5.55 3.74 11.48
N GLU A 18 6.40 4.28 12.35
CA GLU A 18 7.63 5.00 11.95
C GLU A 18 8.55 4.13 11.08
N ARG A 19 8.53 2.81 11.30
CA ARG A 19 9.29 1.87 10.48
C ARG A 19 8.70 1.73 9.09
N ILE A 20 7.38 1.66 8.96
CA ILE A 20 6.69 1.57 7.67
C ILE A 20 6.87 2.87 6.89
N GLU A 21 6.70 4.02 7.55
CA GLU A 21 6.93 5.35 6.96
C GLU A 21 8.36 5.45 6.41
N ALA A 22 9.38 5.12 7.22
CA ALA A 22 10.77 5.14 6.75
C ALA A 22 11.06 4.19 5.58
N ILE A 23 10.34 3.05 5.46
CA ILE A 23 10.47 2.15 4.31
C ILE A 23 9.94 2.84 3.04
N PHE A 24 8.75 3.43 3.11
CA PHE A 24 8.14 4.09 1.96
C PHE A 24 8.86 5.39 1.59
N ASP A 25 9.32 6.18 2.56
CA ASP A 25 10.14 7.37 2.30
C ASP A 25 11.42 7.01 1.53
N LEU A 26 12.07 5.88 1.88
CA LEU A 26 13.22 5.40 1.14
C LEU A 26 12.85 4.96 -0.28
N ILE A 27 11.74 4.21 -0.43
CA ILE A 27 11.26 3.76 -1.75
C ILE A 27 10.97 4.96 -2.66
N ASP A 28 10.30 5.99 -2.14
CA ASP A 28 9.93 7.20 -2.89
C ASP A 28 11.16 8.05 -3.25
N SER A 29 12.24 7.96 -2.46
CA SER A 29 13.49 8.67 -2.71
C SER A 29 14.38 8.03 -3.79
N GLU A 30 14.15 6.76 -4.12
CA GLU A 30 14.97 6.02 -5.09
C GLU A 30 14.29 6.09 -6.48
N GLU A 31 15.00 6.60 -7.48
CA GLU A 31 14.43 6.87 -8.82
C GLU A 31 14.16 5.60 -9.66
N ASP A 32 14.82 4.48 -9.35
CA ASP A 32 14.73 3.22 -10.09
C ASP A 32 14.89 2.00 -9.15
N VAL A 33 14.82 0.79 -9.71
CA VAL A 33 14.99 -0.48 -9.01
C VAL A 33 16.30 -0.50 -8.23
N PHE A 34 16.20 -0.69 -6.91
CA PHE A 34 17.34 -0.68 -6.02
C PHE A 34 17.46 -1.98 -5.20
N PRO A 35 18.67 -2.37 -4.77
CA PRO A 35 18.86 -3.58 -4.00
C PRO A 35 18.31 -3.42 -2.58
N LYS A 36 17.66 -4.45 -2.05
CA LYS A 36 17.11 -4.46 -0.66
C LYS A 36 18.14 -4.12 0.42
N SER A 37 19.45 -4.26 0.14
CA SER A 37 20.51 -3.85 1.05
C SER A 37 20.48 -2.36 1.38
N ARG A 38 19.85 -1.51 0.54
CA ARG A 38 19.61 -0.08 0.81
C ARG A 38 18.77 0.16 2.06
N LEU A 39 17.88 -0.77 2.42
CA LEU A 39 17.07 -0.69 3.64
C LEU A 39 17.92 -0.68 4.93
N LYS A 40 19.22 -1.01 4.86
CA LYS A 40 20.16 -0.80 5.98
C LYS A 40 20.31 0.68 6.35
N GLN A 41 20.17 1.60 5.40
CA GLN A 41 20.27 3.05 5.65
C GLN A 41 19.19 3.53 6.63
N ILE A 42 18.03 2.88 6.64
CA ILE A 42 16.94 3.14 7.59
C ILE A 42 16.97 2.19 8.81
N GLY A 43 18.08 1.49 9.04
CA GLY A 43 18.28 0.63 10.20
C GLY A 43 17.62 -0.75 10.12
N LEU A 44 17.19 -1.21 8.94
CA LEU A 44 16.64 -2.55 8.77
C LEU A 44 17.74 -3.58 8.47
N ASN A 45 17.82 -4.61 9.31
CA ASN A 45 18.66 -5.77 8.99
C ASN A 45 18.11 -6.55 7.77
N PRO A 46 18.94 -7.30 7.03
CA PRO A 46 18.51 -7.98 5.79
C PRO A 46 17.35 -8.96 5.95
N ARG A 47 17.29 -9.70 7.07
CA ARG A 47 16.21 -10.68 7.31
C ARG A 47 14.88 -9.99 7.59
N THR A 48 14.90 -8.90 8.33
CA THR A 48 13.72 -8.10 8.66
C THR A 48 13.25 -7.31 7.44
N ALA A 49 14.17 -6.75 6.65
CA ALA A 49 13.87 -6.11 5.38
C ALA A 49 13.10 -7.05 4.44
N GLU A 50 13.59 -8.28 4.25
CA GLU A 50 12.91 -9.29 3.42
C GLU A 50 11.48 -9.57 3.90
N LYS A 51 11.27 -9.72 5.22
CA LYS A 51 9.94 -9.97 5.78
C LYS A 51 8.98 -8.80 5.54
N TRP A 52 9.46 -7.56 5.70
CA TRP A 52 8.67 -6.37 5.42
C TRP A 52 8.31 -6.25 3.94
N LEU A 53 9.28 -6.45 3.05
CA LEU A 53 9.03 -6.41 1.61
C LEU A 53 7.99 -7.45 1.18
N LYS A 54 8.09 -8.69 1.67
CA LYS A 54 7.08 -9.74 1.41
C LYS A 54 5.70 -9.39 1.98
N LEU A 55 5.64 -8.75 3.15
CA LEU A 55 4.38 -8.31 3.73
C LEU A 55 3.75 -7.19 2.90
N ILE A 56 4.54 -6.21 2.46
CA ILE A 56 4.10 -5.12 1.61
C ILE A 56 3.59 -5.68 0.28
N GLU A 57 4.34 -6.57 -0.36
CA GLU A 57 3.94 -7.26 -1.59
C GLU A 57 2.61 -8.01 -1.40
N TYR A 58 2.46 -8.74 -0.29
CA TYR A 58 1.21 -9.42 0.03
C TYR A 58 0.04 -8.44 0.14
N ILE A 59 0.22 -7.32 0.87
CA ILE A 59 -0.80 -6.28 1.08
C ILE A 59 -1.17 -5.60 -0.25
N GLN A 60 -0.22 -5.25 -1.09
CA GLN A 60 -0.45 -4.62 -2.40
C GLN A 60 -1.31 -5.50 -3.33
N ASN A 61 -1.22 -6.82 -3.16
CA ASN A 61 -2.00 -7.81 -3.88
C ASN A 61 -3.38 -8.11 -3.26
N GLN A 62 -3.74 -7.49 -2.12
CA GLN A 62 -5.05 -7.66 -1.49
C GLN A 62 -6.09 -6.64 -1.99
N PRO A 63 -7.39 -6.92 -1.82
CA PRO A 63 -8.43 -5.92 -1.98
C PRO A 63 -8.22 -4.71 -1.06
N LYS A 64 -8.30 -3.50 -1.61
CA LYS A 64 -8.36 -2.23 -0.89
C LYS A 64 -9.48 -2.24 0.15
N ILE A 65 -9.10 -1.80 1.34
CA ILE A 65 -9.99 -1.58 2.46
C ILE A 65 -9.92 -0.11 2.89
N ARG A 66 -10.98 0.35 3.54
CA ARG A 66 -11.05 1.63 4.24
C ARG A 66 -11.40 1.35 5.70
N LEU A 67 -10.69 1.99 6.61
CA LEU A 67 -11.03 1.95 8.03
C LEU A 67 -11.98 3.12 8.32
N ILE A 68 -13.12 2.83 8.96
CA ILE A 68 -14.09 3.83 9.38
C ILE A 68 -14.09 3.82 10.91
N GLN A 69 -13.51 4.86 11.50
CA GLN A 69 -13.50 5.03 12.95
C GLN A 69 -14.82 5.67 13.39
N THR A 70 -15.45 5.04 14.38
CA THR A 70 -16.59 5.58 15.13
C THR A 70 -16.16 5.76 16.58
N GLY A 71 -16.90 6.52 17.39
CA GLY A 71 -16.49 6.83 18.76
C GLY A 71 -16.18 5.62 19.65
N HIS A 72 -16.77 4.45 19.35
CA HIS A 72 -16.55 3.22 20.13
C HIS A 72 -15.95 2.06 19.33
N ASN A 73 -15.98 2.11 18.00
CA ASN A 73 -15.63 0.97 17.15
C ASN A 73 -14.82 1.39 15.92
N THR A 74 -13.97 0.49 15.43
CA THR A 74 -13.37 0.60 14.10
C THR A 74 -14.05 -0.40 13.17
N LEU A 75 -14.70 0.11 12.13
CA LEU A 75 -15.31 -0.70 11.07
C LEU A 75 -14.34 -0.85 9.90
N ILE A 76 -14.38 -1.99 9.23
CA ILE A 76 -13.58 -2.27 8.03
C ILE A 76 -14.53 -2.32 6.83
N GLU A 77 -14.39 -1.35 5.95
CA GLU A 77 -15.11 -1.33 4.68
C GLU A 77 -14.22 -1.92 3.58
N LYS A 78 -14.75 -2.92 2.88
CA LYS A 78 -14.11 -3.47 1.68
C LYS A 78 -14.45 -2.57 0.49
N VAL A 79 -13.54 -1.67 0.13
CA VAL A 79 -13.71 -0.71 -0.99
C VAL A 79 -13.77 -1.43 -2.33
N GLU A 80 -13.07 -2.56 -2.46
CA GLU A 80 -13.07 -3.32 -3.70
C GLU A 80 -13.28 -4.83 -3.53
N GLY A 81 -13.90 -5.46 -4.52
CA GLY A 81 -14.11 -6.91 -4.62
C GLY A 81 -12.89 -7.66 -5.16
N LYS A 82 -12.97 -9.00 -5.16
CA LYS A 82 -11.91 -9.86 -5.71
C LYS A 82 -11.66 -9.59 -7.21
N TYR A 83 -12.74 -9.43 -7.98
CA TYR A 83 -12.66 -9.10 -9.41
C TYR A 83 -11.94 -7.76 -9.64
N GLN A 84 -12.32 -6.73 -8.88
CA GLN A 84 -11.70 -5.41 -8.94
C GLN A 84 -10.20 -5.47 -8.62
N ALA A 85 -9.82 -6.18 -7.56
CA ALA A 85 -8.41 -6.38 -7.22
C ALA A 85 -7.63 -7.09 -8.34
N LEU A 86 -8.23 -8.10 -8.97
CA LEU A 86 -7.65 -8.80 -10.12
C LEU A 86 -7.44 -7.87 -11.31
N MET A 87 -8.46 -7.09 -11.70
CA MET A 87 -8.34 -6.16 -12.83
C MET A 87 -7.24 -5.12 -12.60
N ARG A 88 -7.13 -4.56 -11.38
CA ARG A 88 -6.01 -3.66 -11.04
C ARG A 88 -4.67 -4.36 -11.19
N LYS A 89 -4.54 -5.59 -10.69
CA LYS A 89 -3.29 -6.35 -10.78
C LYS A 89 -2.87 -6.54 -12.24
N MET A 90 -3.81 -6.95 -13.09
CA MET A 90 -3.55 -7.17 -14.51
C MET A 90 -3.22 -5.85 -15.25
N ALA A 91 -3.83 -4.74 -14.83
CA ALA A 91 -3.59 -3.43 -15.45
C ALA A 91 -2.14 -2.90 -15.28
N ILE A 92 -1.42 -3.33 -14.24
CA ILE A 92 -0.04 -2.91 -13.99
C ILE A 92 1.00 -3.99 -14.34
N ASP A 93 0.54 -5.16 -14.81
CA ASP A 93 1.41 -6.28 -15.13
C ASP A 93 2.09 -6.07 -16.50
N ASN A 94 3.36 -5.68 -16.49
CA ASN A 94 4.13 -5.43 -17.71
C ASN A 94 4.35 -6.67 -18.60
N THR A 95 4.02 -7.88 -18.14
CA THR A 95 4.02 -9.08 -18.99
C THR A 95 2.79 -9.16 -19.91
N VAL A 96 1.77 -8.33 -19.65
CA VAL A 96 0.54 -8.23 -20.43
C VAL A 96 0.67 -7.13 -21.50
N PRO A 97 0.22 -7.38 -22.75
CA PRO A 97 0.20 -6.36 -23.80
C PRO A 97 -0.50 -5.07 -23.37
N PHE A 98 -0.01 -3.92 -23.82
CA PHE A 98 -0.51 -2.61 -23.39
C PHE A 98 -2.02 -2.45 -23.64
N GLU A 99 -2.52 -2.91 -24.79
CA GLU A 99 -3.93 -2.84 -25.16
C GLU A 99 -4.81 -3.64 -24.19
N GLN A 100 -4.34 -4.82 -23.76
CA GLN A 100 -5.04 -5.63 -22.77
C GLN A 100 -5.01 -4.98 -21.39
N ARG A 101 -3.89 -4.36 -21.00
CA ARG A 101 -3.81 -3.58 -19.75
C ARG A 101 -4.79 -2.41 -19.73
N LEU A 102 -4.92 -1.68 -20.84
CA LEU A 102 -5.90 -0.60 -20.98
C LEU A 102 -7.33 -1.11 -20.82
N GLN A 103 -7.63 -2.29 -21.38
CA GLN A 103 -8.92 -2.96 -21.19
C GLN A 103 -9.18 -3.28 -19.71
N PHE A 104 -8.19 -3.83 -18.99
CA PHE A 104 -8.32 -4.12 -17.56
C PHE A 104 -8.53 -2.85 -16.70
N VAL A 105 -7.89 -1.73 -17.05
CA VAL A 105 -8.17 -0.43 -16.41
C VAL A 105 -9.64 -0.03 -16.62
N THR A 106 -10.13 -0.17 -17.85
CA THR A 106 -11.51 0.18 -18.20
C THR A 106 -12.50 -0.70 -17.44
N ASP A 107 -12.25 -2.00 -17.36
CA ASP A 107 -13.11 -2.95 -16.66
C ASP A 107 -13.09 -2.74 -15.15
N TYR A 108 -11.93 -2.39 -14.58
CA TYR A 108 -11.81 -1.98 -13.19
C TYR A 108 -12.75 -0.80 -12.87
N LEU A 109 -12.67 0.28 -13.66
CA LEU A 109 -13.49 1.49 -13.44
C LEU A 109 -14.99 1.21 -13.65
N LYS A 110 -15.37 0.49 -14.71
CA LYS A 110 -16.77 0.10 -14.96
C LYS A 110 -17.35 -0.71 -13.81
N SER A 111 -16.56 -1.64 -13.26
CA SER A 111 -17.01 -2.48 -12.15
C SER A 111 -17.17 -1.69 -10.85
N LEU A 112 -16.28 -0.71 -10.58
CA LEU A 112 -16.41 0.19 -9.43
C LEU A 112 -17.68 1.04 -9.53
N TYR A 113 -17.89 1.67 -10.69
CA TYR A 113 -19.10 2.46 -10.95
C TYR A 113 -20.38 1.63 -10.77
N SER A 114 -20.41 0.42 -11.34
CA SER A 114 -21.58 -0.47 -11.23
C SER A 114 -21.89 -0.82 -9.78
N ARG A 115 -20.85 -1.09 -8.99
CA ARG A 115 -20.99 -1.38 -7.56
C ARG A 115 -21.53 -0.18 -6.79
N GLU A 116 -20.99 1.01 -7.03
CA GLU A 116 -21.43 2.24 -6.37
C GLU A 116 -22.89 2.55 -6.69
N LYS A 117 -23.28 2.43 -7.97
CA LYS A 117 -24.68 2.58 -8.40
C LYS A 117 -25.61 1.64 -7.65
N MET A 118 -25.25 0.36 -7.50
CA MET A 118 -26.04 -0.61 -6.75
C MET A 118 -26.17 -0.26 -5.26
N VAL A 119 -25.09 0.22 -4.64
CA VAL A 119 -25.11 0.65 -3.23
C VAL A 119 -26.05 1.84 -3.05
N ASN A 120 -25.97 2.84 -3.94
CA ASN A 120 -26.82 4.02 -3.89
C ASN A 120 -28.30 3.67 -4.13
N SER A 121 -28.60 2.78 -5.07
CA SER A 121 -29.98 2.30 -5.28
C SER A 121 -30.57 1.59 -4.07
N ARG A 122 -29.76 0.83 -3.30
CA ARG A 122 -30.23 0.19 -2.07
C ARG A 122 -30.55 1.20 -0.98
N LYS A 123 -29.68 2.19 -0.75
CA LYS A 123 -29.90 3.26 0.24
C LYS A 123 -31.19 4.04 -0.04
N ASN A 124 -31.49 4.32 -1.29
CA ASN A 124 -32.70 5.04 -1.69
C ASN A 124 -33.98 4.23 -1.52
N ASN A 125 -33.91 2.89 -1.50
CA ASN A 125 -35.07 2.01 -1.29
C ASN A 125 -35.32 1.70 0.20
N GLU A 126 -34.37 2.04 1.08
CA GLU A 126 -34.45 1.86 2.53
C GLU A 126 -34.78 3.17 3.28
N SER A 127 -34.95 4.29 2.55
CA SER A 127 -35.36 5.61 3.05
C SER A 127 -36.81 5.91 2.68
#